data_AF-A0AAD6K399-F1
#
_entry.id   AF-A0AAD6K399-F1
#
_cell.length_a   1.000
_cell.length_b   1.000
_cell.length_c   1.000
_cell.angle_alpha   90.00
_cell.angle_beta   90.00
_cell.angle_gamma   90.00
#
_symmetry.space_group_name_H-M   'P 1'
#
loop_
_entity.id
_entity.type
_entity.pdbx_description
1 polymer ?
#
loop_
_entity_poly.entity_id
_entity_poly.type
_entity_poly.pdbx_seq_one_letter_code
_entity_poly.pdbx_strand_id
1 'polypeptide(L)'
;MEVFSKELKATDVGVKLSFPTHGLEHLDFAGSNSVDLRVKDSCGELRVIRCWKRKNGDHDKPVLSSGWLKFVADYGLGVGDKVVLLREDDHSLGSQFRIEALRKIVLLGQKAWGEVPRAT
;
A
#
# COMPACT_ATOMS: atom_id res chain seq x y z
N MET A 1 -12.68 3.11 4.40
CA MET A 1 -11.96 2.96 5.69
C MET A 1 -10.46 2.86 5.46
N GLU A 2 -9.61 3.51 6.25
CA GLU A 2 -8.14 3.32 6.15
C GLU A 2 -7.71 1.98 6.77
N VAL A 3 -6.96 1.17 6.00
CA VAL A 3 -6.35 -0.08 6.46
C VAL A 3 -4.98 0.21 7.08
N PHE A 4 -4.17 1.04 6.41
CA PHE A 4 -2.95 1.61 6.97
C PHE A 4 -2.50 2.85 6.20
N SER A 5 -1.70 3.69 6.86
CA SER A 5 -0.93 4.79 6.27
C SER A 5 0.52 4.71 6.73
N LYS A 6 1.48 4.81 5.80
CA LYS A 6 2.90 4.66 6.13
C LYS A 6 3.79 5.54 5.25
N GLU A 7 4.71 6.25 5.90
CA GLU A 7 5.86 6.87 5.24
C GLU A 7 6.94 5.81 4.94
N LEU A 8 7.36 5.75 3.68
CA LEU A 8 8.23 4.72 3.13
C LEU A 8 9.67 4.89 3.59
N LYS A 9 10.25 3.79 4.06
CA LYS A 9 11.67 3.67 4.39
C LYS A 9 12.45 3.01 3.25
N ALA A 10 13.78 3.02 3.33
CA ALA A 10 14.65 2.40 2.32
C ALA A 10 14.27 0.93 2.02
N THR A 11 13.94 0.15 3.04
CA THR A 11 13.50 -1.25 2.88
C THR A 11 12.16 -1.38 2.17
N ASP A 12 11.27 -0.41 2.37
CA ASP A 12 9.95 -0.40 1.73
C ASP A 12 10.13 -0.13 0.24
N VAL A 13 10.92 0.87 -0.14
CA VAL A 13 11.18 1.22 -1.54
C VAL A 13 11.98 0.14 -2.27
N GLY A 14 12.99 -0.45 -1.62
CA GLY A 14 13.94 -1.35 -2.27
C GLY A 14 13.61 -2.84 -2.20
N VAL A 15 12.73 -3.27 -1.28
CA VAL A 15 12.49 -4.70 -1.03
C VAL A 15 11.00 -5.04 -0.92
N LYS A 16 10.33 -4.54 0.13
CA LYS A 16 8.96 -4.92 0.49
C LYS A 16 8.38 -3.98 1.54
N LEU A 17 7.09 -3.68 1.45
CA LEU A 17 6.41 -2.81 2.40
C LEU A 17 5.94 -3.62 3.62
N SER A 18 6.52 -3.35 4.79
CA SER A 18 5.93 -3.80 6.06
C SER A 18 4.90 -2.81 6.57
N PHE A 19 3.79 -3.24 7.14
CA PHE A 19 2.80 -2.32 7.71
C PHE A 19 2.32 -2.78 9.09
N PRO A 20 1.60 -1.94 9.86
CA PRO A 20 1.12 -2.30 11.20
C PRO A 20 0.20 -3.53 11.19
N THR A 21 0.28 -4.34 12.26
CA THR A 21 -0.48 -5.59 12.38
C THR A 21 -2.00 -5.39 12.41
N HIS A 22 -2.51 -4.25 12.91
CA HIS A 22 -3.95 -3.96 12.89
C HIS A 22 -4.53 -3.96 11.48
N GLY A 23 -3.73 -3.64 10.45
CA GLY A 23 -4.19 -3.68 9.07
C GLY A 23 -4.58 -5.09 8.60
N LEU A 24 -4.13 -6.16 9.29
CA LEU A 24 -4.55 -7.53 9.01
C LEU A 24 -6.03 -7.78 9.31
N GLU A 25 -6.65 -7.02 10.22
CA GLU A 25 -8.06 -7.18 10.60
C GLU A 25 -9.01 -6.93 9.40
N HIS A 26 -8.51 -6.26 8.36
CA HIS A 26 -9.25 -5.93 7.15
C HIS A 26 -8.99 -6.90 5.99
N LEU A 27 -8.11 -7.89 6.17
CA LEU A 27 -7.67 -8.80 5.12
C LEU A 27 -8.11 -10.23 5.40
N ASP A 28 -8.77 -10.86 4.42
CA ASP A 28 -9.09 -12.28 4.49
C ASP A 28 -8.00 -13.12 3.81
N PHE A 29 -7.44 -14.07 4.56
CA PHE A 29 -6.40 -14.98 4.07
C PHE A 29 -6.93 -16.37 3.70
N ALA A 30 -8.22 -16.64 3.89
CA ALA A 30 -8.85 -17.94 3.59
C ALA A 30 -8.06 -19.15 4.14
N GLY A 31 -7.54 -19.03 5.37
CA GLY A 31 -6.73 -20.08 6.02
C GLY A 31 -5.26 -20.17 5.56
N SER A 32 -4.85 -19.44 4.52
CA SER A 32 -3.47 -19.38 4.03
C SER A 32 -2.58 -18.42 4.83
N ASN A 33 -1.29 -18.36 4.51
CA ASN A 33 -0.32 -17.37 5.03
C ASN A 33 -0.15 -16.15 4.12
N SER A 34 -0.74 -16.19 2.92
CA SER A 34 -0.68 -15.10 1.95
C SER A 34 -2.02 -14.90 1.25
N VAL A 35 -2.28 -13.67 0.83
CA VAL A 35 -3.44 -13.29 0.01
C VAL A 35 -2.98 -12.34 -1.10
N ASP A 36 -3.56 -12.50 -2.30
CA ASP A 36 -3.38 -11.56 -3.40
C ASP A 36 -4.44 -10.46 -3.31
N LEU A 37 -4.01 -9.26 -2.91
CA LEU A 37 -4.87 -8.09 -2.83
C LEU A 37 -5.05 -7.52 -4.22
N ARG A 38 -6.29 -7.51 -4.71
CA ARG A 38 -6.66 -6.64 -5.82
C ARG A 38 -6.83 -5.24 -5.24
N VAL A 39 -6.09 -4.28 -5.78
CA VAL A 39 -6.11 -2.88 -5.35
C VAL A 39 -6.32 -2.00 -6.57
N LYS A 40 -7.21 -1.03 -6.46
CA LYS A 40 -7.37 0.03 -7.46
C LYS A 40 -6.35 1.11 -7.17
N ASP A 41 -5.59 1.53 -8.16
CA ASP A 41 -4.65 2.64 -8.00
C ASP A 41 -5.31 3.99 -8.26
N SER A 42 -4.55 5.09 -8.16
CA SER A 42 -5.06 6.44 -8.38
C SER A 42 -5.47 6.72 -9.83
N CYS A 43 -4.91 5.98 -10.80
CA CYS A 43 -5.35 6.01 -12.20
C CYS A 43 -6.62 5.18 -12.44
N GLY A 44 -7.09 4.46 -11.43
CA GLY A 44 -8.25 3.58 -11.50
C GLY A 44 -7.95 2.19 -12.06
N GLU A 45 -6.68 1.84 -12.28
CA GLU A 45 -6.25 0.52 -12.75
C GLU A 45 -6.24 -0.50 -11.62
N LEU A 46 -6.64 -1.73 -11.92
CA LEU A 46 -6.56 -2.85 -11.00
C LEU A 46 -5.15 -3.45 -11.00
N ARG A 47 -4.54 -3.50 -9.82
CA ARG A 47 -3.24 -4.11 -9.56
C ARG A 47 -3.39 -5.26 -8.58
N VAL A 48 -2.49 -6.23 -8.70
CA VAL A 48 -2.40 -7.34 -7.75
C VAL A 48 -1.13 -7.18 -6.93
N ILE A 49 -1.29 -7.11 -5.61
CA ILE A 49 -0.18 -7.03 -4.66
C ILE A 49 -0.33 -8.15 -3.61
N ARG A 50 0.67 -9.02 -3.51
CA ARG A 50 0.66 -10.14 -2.57
C ARG A 50 1.01 -9.70 -1.17
N CYS A 51 0.09 -9.90 -0.23
CA CYS A 51 0.31 -9.70 1.18
C CYS A 51 0.64 -11.03 1.87
N TRP A 52 1.67 -11.05 2.71
CA TRP A 52 1.98 -12.15 3.61
C TRP A 52 1.71 -11.75 5.06
N LYS A 53 1.09 -12.63 5.83
CA LYS A 53 1.17 -12.61 7.29
C LYS A 53 2.31 -13.54 7.72
N ARG A 54 3.21 -13.05 8.57
CA ARG A 54 4.26 -13.90 9.14
C ARG A 54 3.64 -14.79 10.22
N LYS A 55 4.05 -16.05 10.29
CA LYS A 55 3.77 -16.94 11.42
C LYS A 55 5.03 -17.04 12.26
N ASN A 56 4.92 -16.64 13.53
CA ASN A 56 5.88 -16.79 14.63
C ASN A 56 6.91 -15.64 14.79
N GLY A 57 6.75 -14.84 15.85
CA GLY A 57 7.78 -13.99 16.48
C GLY A 57 7.23 -12.68 17.05
N ASP A 58 8.02 -11.96 17.86
CA ASP A 58 7.67 -10.65 18.45
C ASP A 58 7.41 -9.53 17.41
N HIS A 59 7.54 -9.84 16.12
CA HIS A 59 7.48 -8.91 14.98
C HIS A 59 6.61 -9.46 13.84
N ASP A 60 5.35 -9.77 14.15
CA ASP A 60 4.29 -10.26 13.25
C ASP A 60 3.79 -9.20 12.23
N LYS A 61 4.67 -8.34 11.72
CA LYS A 61 4.26 -7.30 10.77
C LYS A 61 3.93 -7.93 9.41
N PRO A 62 2.72 -7.70 8.87
CA PRO A 62 2.39 -8.11 7.52
C PRO A 62 3.25 -7.38 6.48
N VAL A 63 3.36 -7.98 5.31
CA VAL A 63 4.25 -7.49 4.26
C VAL A 63 3.61 -7.58 2.88
N LEU A 64 3.61 -6.46 2.14
CA LEU A 64 3.34 -6.45 0.71
C LEU A 64 4.63 -6.78 -0.06
N SER A 65 4.55 -7.79 -0.91
CA SER A 65 5.71 -8.45 -1.55
C SER A 65 5.61 -8.42 -3.08
N SER A 66 5.13 -9.48 -3.72
CA SER A 66 4.91 -9.52 -5.16
C SER A 66 3.98 -8.38 -5.60
N GLY A 67 4.30 -7.71 -6.70
CA GLY A 67 3.55 -6.56 -7.21
C GLY A 67 3.91 -5.21 -6.55
N TRP A 68 4.47 -5.21 -5.34
CA TRP A 68 4.81 -3.98 -4.62
C TRP A 68 5.93 -3.18 -5.31
N LEU A 69 7.07 -3.79 -5.63
CA LEU A 69 8.17 -3.08 -6.30
C LEU A 69 7.79 -2.57 -7.70
N LYS A 70 6.86 -3.26 -8.37
CA LYS A 70 6.29 -2.77 -9.62
C LYS A 70 5.47 -1.49 -9.37
N PHE A 71 4.64 -1.46 -8.34
CA PHE A 71 3.92 -0.25 -7.95
C PHE A 71 4.88 0.91 -7.58
N VAL A 72 5.93 0.63 -6.82
CA VAL A 72 7.00 1.61 -6.51
C VAL A 72 7.61 2.18 -7.78
N ALA A 73 7.99 1.34 -8.74
CA ALA A 73 8.59 1.76 -10.00
C ALA A 73 7.61 2.55 -10.86
N ASP A 74 6.39 2.04 -11.03
CA ASP A 74 5.35 2.66 -11.86
C ASP A 74 4.93 4.04 -11.32
N TYR A 75 5.10 4.33 -10.03
CA TYR A 75 4.82 5.64 -9.43
C TYR A 75 6.06 6.45 -9.04
N GLY A 76 7.27 5.95 -9.33
CA GLY A 76 8.52 6.62 -8.96
C GLY A 76 8.62 6.95 -7.46
N LEU A 77 8.20 6.01 -6.59
CA LEU A 77 8.17 6.22 -5.15
C LEU A 77 9.58 6.18 -4.54
N GLY A 78 9.85 7.12 -3.65
CA GLY A 78 11.10 7.28 -2.94
C GLY A 78 10.92 7.23 -1.42
N VAL A 79 12.06 7.27 -0.72
CA VAL A 79 12.08 7.35 0.75
C VAL A 79 11.45 8.67 1.19
N GLY A 80 10.53 8.62 2.14
CA GLY A 80 9.80 9.79 2.64
C GLY A 80 8.48 10.07 1.92
N ASP A 81 8.20 9.40 0.80
CA ASP A 81 6.84 9.33 0.25
C ASP A 81 5.95 8.50 1.18
N LYS A 82 4.64 8.61 1.01
CA LYS A 82 3.63 7.93 1.82
C LYS A 82 2.76 7.06 0.94
N VAL A 83 2.40 5.90 1.46
CA VAL A 83 1.36 5.05 0.88
C VAL A 83 0.22 4.86 1.87
N VAL A 84 -1.00 4.89 1.33
CA VAL A 84 -2.24 4.64 2.06
C VAL A 84 -2.97 3.49 1.38
N LEU A 85 -3.35 2.48 2.16
CA LEU A 85 -4.26 1.44 1.71
C LEU A 85 -5.63 1.70 2.33
N LEU A 86 -6.64 1.80 1.48
CA LEU A 86 -8.03 2.05 1.85
C LEU A 86 -8.86 0.81 1.50
N ARG A 87 -9.83 0.50 2.35
CA ARG A 87 -10.93 -0.42 2.07
C ARG A 87 -12.14 0.39 1.60
N GLU A 88 -12.73 -0.01 0.48
CA GLU A 88 -13.93 0.57 -0.10
C GLU A 88 -15.14 -0.31 0.23
N ASP A 89 -16.20 0.30 0.76
CA ASP A 89 -17.43 -0.40 1.13
C ASP A 89 -18.33 -0.66 -0.10
N ASP A 90 -18.13 0.10 -1.17
CA ASP A 90 -18.83 -0.09 -2.44
C ASP A 90 -17.99 -0.96 -3.39
N HIS A 91 -18.43 -2.21 -3.59
CA HIS A 91 -17.79 -3.17 -4.48
C HIS A 91 -18.10 -2.94 -5.97
N SER A 92 -18.85 -1.90 -6.33
CA SER A 92 -19.24 -1.57 -7.71
C SER A 92 -18.04 -1.34 -8.65
N LEU A 93 -16.85 -1.07 -8.10
CA LEU A 93 -15.64 -0.70 -8.84
C LEU A 93 -14.63 -1.86 -9.05
N GLY A 94 -15.01 -3.10 -8.75
CA GLY A 94 -14.23 -4.30 -9.10
C GLY A 94 -13.07 -4.64 -8.16
N SER A 95 -12.91 -3.90 -7.06
CA SER A 95 -11.95 -4.16 -5.98
C SER A 95 -12.56 -3.73 -4.64
N GLN A 96 -12.16 -4.38 -3.55
CA GLN A 96 -12.50 -3.95 -2.19
C GLN A 96 -11.48 -2.96 -1.62
N PHE A 97 -10.36 -2.75 -2.32
CA PHE A 97 -9.25 -1.94 -1.86
C PHE A 97 -8.81 -0.93 -2.90
N ARG A 98 -8.38 0.23 -2.41
CA ARG A 98 -7.69 1.28 -3.16
C ARG A 98 -6.32 1.55 -2.52
N ILE A 99 -5.30 1.77 -3.34
CA ILE A 99 -3.95 2.15 -2.91
C ILE A 99 -3.60 3.53 -3.46
N GLU A 100 -3.12 4.41 -2.59
CA GLU A 100 -2.73 5.77 -2.93
C GLU A 100 -1.26 6.01 -2.60
N ALA A 101 -0.58 6.72 -3.49
CA ALA A 101 0.79 7.18 -3.29
C ALA A 101 0.80 8.71 -3.15
N LEU A 102 1.45 9.20 -2.10
CA LEU A 102 1.47 10.60 -1.72
C LEU A 102 2.91 11.09 -1.51
N ARG A 103 3.21 12.32 -1.92
CA ARG A 103 4.49 13.00 -1.71
C ARG A 103 4.30 14.29 -0.92
N LYS A 104 5.23 14.60 -0.02
CA LYS A 104 5.23 15.89 0.69
C LYS A 104 5.45 17.01 -0.33
N ILE A 105 4.51 17.94 -0.40
CA ILE A 105 4.61 19.17 -1.18
C ILE A 105 4.62 20.37 -0.24
N VAL A 106 5.32 21.43 -0.64
CA VAL A 106 5.30 22.72 0.07
C VAL A 106 4.50 23.69 -0.77
N LEU A 107 3.35 24.11 -0.27
CA LEU A 107 2.48 25.11 -0.89
C LEU A 107 2.41 26.32 0.04
N LEU A 108 2.87 27.48 -0.44
CA LEU A 108 2.82 28.74 0.32
C LEU A 108 3.47 28.64 1.72
N GLY A 109 4.57 27.89 1.83
CA GLY A 109 5.28 27.65 3.10
C GLY A 109 4.65 26.59 4.02
N GLN A 110 3.50 26.02 3.66
CA GLN A 110 2.84 24.95 4.40
C GLN A 110 3.13 23.59 3.78
N LYS A 111 3.33 22.57 4.62
CA LYS A 111 3.56 21.19 4.18
C LYS A 111 2.22 20.48 4.02
N ALA A 112 1.98 19.91 2.84
CA ALA A 112 0.82 19.08 2.53
C ALA A 112 1.26 17.76 1.87
N TRP A 113 0.33 16.80 1.77
CA TRP A 113 0.51 15.58 0.99
C TRP A 113 -0.22 15.74 -0.33
N GLY A 114 0.49 15.61 -1.45
CA GLY A 114 -0.09 15.59 -2.79
C GLY A 114 0.01 14.20 -3.40
N GLU A 115 -0.94 13.85 -4.27
CA GLU A 115 -0.94 12.58 -4.99
C GLU A 115 0.25 12.49 -5.96
N VAL A 116 0.88 11.32 -6.02
CA VAL A 116 1.96 11.03 -6.97
C VAL A 116 1.34 10.51 -8.26
N PRO A 117 1.51 11.20 -9.40
CA PRO A 117 1.06 10.66 -10.67
C PRO A 117 1.92 9.46 -11.08
N ARG A 118 1.33 8.53 -11.82
CA ARG A 118 2.06 7.41 -12.41
C ARG A 118 3.17 7.94 -13.34
N ALA A 119 4.35 7.35 -13.24
CA ALA A 119 5.47 7.63 -14.14
C ALA A 119 5.10 7.16 -15.57
N THR A 120 5.20 8.08 -16.53
CA THR A 120 4.97 7.86 -17.97
C THR A 120 6.17 7.21 -18.64
#